data_AF-A0A2D0AXC2-F1
#
_entry.id   AF-A0A2D0AXC2-F1
#
_cell.length_a   1.000
_cell.length_b   1.000
_cell.length_c   1.000
_cell.angle_alpha   90.00
_cell.angle_beta   90.00
_cell.angle_gamma   90.00
#
_symmetry.space_group_name_H-M   'P 1'
#
loop_
_entity.id
_entity.type
_entity.pdbx_description
1 polymer ?
#
loop_
_entity_poly.entity_id
_entity_poly.type
_entity_poly.pdbx_seq_one_letter_code
_entity_poly.pdbx_strand_id
1 'polypeptide(L)'
;MGADAAIAHAVEQYVAWRDAHTPGGTDAVTRFATNVRLTGRLAALRPDLAHILTHPLAVSAERPAGIAARLSHDLLAALHEIRADTPTSDDSHITVIAAAGAIAAVLRAAAHLDPPGQARLADHLTRDLLRMIGVTEALITDLLATACPPAR
;
A
#
# COMPACT_ATOMS: atom_id res chain seq x y z
N MET A 1 -0.31 19.20 21.48
CA MET A 1 -0.60 17.94 20.76
C MET A 1 0.62 17.04 20.88
N GLY A 2 0.49 15.83 21.42
CA GLY A 2 1.61 14.88 21.51
C GLY A 2 1.95 14.29 20.13
N ALA A 3 3.16 13.74 19.96
CA ALA A 3 3.63 13.17 18.69
C ALA A 3 2.69 12.06 18.15
N ASP A 4 2.14 11.22 19.02
CA ASP A 4 1.19 10.15 18.65
C ASP A 4 -0.12 10.72 18.06
N ALA A 5 -0.62 11.85 18.57
CA ALA A 5 -1.83 12.48 18.05
C ALA A 5 -1.61 13.13 16.68
N ALA A 6 -0.42 13.70 16.45
CA ALA A 6 -0.04 14.25 15.15
C ALA A 6 0.06 13.15 14.08
N ILE A 7 0.67 12.01 14.43
CA ILE A 7 0.78 10.84 13.54
C ILE A 7 -0.61 10.28 13.23
N ALA A 8 -1.47 10.09 14.24
CA ALA A 8 -2.82 9.58 14.03
C ALA A 8 -3.62 10.48 13.06
N HIS A 9 -3.56 11.80 13.26
CA HIS A 9 -4.23 12.75 12.38
C HIS A 9 -3.67 12.72 10.95
N ALA A 10 -2.34 12.66 10.78
CA ALA A 10 -1.73 12.54 9.46
C ALA A 10 -2.15 11.24 8.75
N VAL A 11 -2.30 10.14 9.49
CA VAL A 11 -2.79 8.88 8.93
C VAL A 11 -4.26 9.00 8.49
N GLU A 12 -5.12 9.67 9.25
CA GLU A 12 -6.50 9.93 8.84
C GLU A 12 -6.56 10.73 7.54
N GLN A 13 -5.76 11.79 7.43
CA GLN A 13 -5.66 12.59 6.21
C GLN A 13 -5.15 11.77 5.01
N TYR A 14 -4.17 10.90 5.24
CA TYR A 14 -3.67 9.97 4.23
C TYR A 14 -4.74 8.98 3.77
N VAL A 15 -5.52 8.42 4.70
CA VAL A 15 -6.61 7.49 4.37
C VAL A 15 -7.68 8.18 3.54
N ALA A 16 -8.12 9.37 3.96
CA ALA A 16 -9.10 10.14 3.20
C ALA A 16 -8.61 10.48 1.78
N TRP A 17 -7.33 10.88 1.66
CA TRP A 17 -6.71 11.12 0.36
C TRP A 17 -6.63 9.85 -0.50
N ARG A 18 -6.22 8.72 0.07
CA ARG A 18 -6.13 7.44 -0.63
C ARG A 18 -7.51 6.97 -1.11
N ASP A 19 -8.51 7.00 -0.23
CA ASP A 19 -9.85 6.49 -0.53
C ASP A 19 -10.55 7.32 -1.63
N ALA A 20 -10.22 8.62 -1.76
CA ALA A 20 -10.67 9.46 -2.86
C ALA A 20 -10.18 8.99 -4.25
N HIS A 21 -9.10 8.20 -4.31
CA HIS A 21 -8.53 7.67 -5.56
C HIS A 21 -8.97 6.23 -5.85
N THR A 22 -9.64 5.56 -4.90
CA THR A 22 -10.04 4.16 -5.03
C THR A 22 -11.52 4.00 -4.66
N PRO A 23 -12.44 4.41 -5.55
CA PRO A 23 -13.87 4.53 -5.26
C PRO A 23 -14.51 3.20 -4.82
N GLY A 24 -15.66 3.31 -4.16
CA GLY A 24 -16.48 2.15 -3.80
C GLY A 24 -16.85 1.32 -5.03
N GLY A 25 -16.78 -0.01 -4.90
CA GLY A 25 -17.03 -0.95 -6.01
C GLY A 25 -15.78 -1.36 -6.80
N THR A 26 -14.62 -0.76 -6.55
CA THR A 26 -13.34 -1.27 -7.07
C THR A 26 -13.04 -2.64 -6.45
N ASP A 27 -12.70 -3.64 -7.26
CA ASP A 27 -12.30 -4.98 -6.83
C ASP A 27 -11.06 -4.95 -5.92
N ALA A 28 -10.87 -5.96 -5.09
CA ALA A 28 -9.87 -5.93 -4.04
C ALA A 28 -8.44 -5.94 -4.59
N VAL A 29 -8.20 -6.64 -5.70
CA VAL A 29 -6.88 -6.71 -6.35
C VAL A 29 -6.49 -5.34 -6.92
N THR A 30 -7.39 -4.69 -7.66
CA THR A 30 -7.18 -3.35 -8.20
C THR A 30 -7.04 -2.32 -7.09
N ARG A 31 -7.84 -2.42 -6.03
CA ARG A 31 -7.76 -1.52 -4.86
C ARG A 31 -6.39 -1.62 -4.20
N PHE A 32 -5.94 -2.84 -3.92
CA PHE A 32 -4.65 -3.08 -3.31
C PHE A 32 -3.51 -2.54 -4.19
N ALA A 33 -3.51 -2.87 -5.48
CA ALA A 33 -2.50 -2.40 -6.43
C ALA A 33 -2.44 -0.86 -6.49
N THR A 34 -3.59 -0.20 -6.61
CA THR A 34 -3.68 1.27 -6.66
C THR A 34 -3.16 1.90 -5.36
N ASN A 35 -3.57 1.36 -4.21
CA ASN A 35 -3.18 1.90 -2.91
C ASN A 35 -1.68 1.77 -2.66
N VAL A 36 -1.05 0.64 -2.97
CA VAL A 36 0.41 0.49 -2.84
C VAL A 36 1.14 1.49 -3.74
N ARG A 37 0.69 1.62 -4.99
CA ARG A 37 1.30 2.55 -5.97
C ARG A 37 1.19 4.01 -5.56
N LEU A 38 0.06 4.44 -5.00
CA LEU A 38 -0.14 5.79 -4.47
C LEU A 38 0.76 6.04 -3.25
N THR A 39 0.80 5.07 -2.33
CA THR A 39 1.58 5.20 -1.09
C THR A 39 3.08 5.29 -1.36
N GLY A 40 3.59 4.47 -2.29
CA GLY A 40 5.01 4.55 -2.69
C GLY A 40 5.39 5.85 -3.40
N ARG A 41 4.41 6.63 -3.87
CA ARG A 41 4.58 7.96 -4.48
C ARG A 41 4.24 9.10 -3.51
N LEU A 42 3.96 8.81 -2.24
CA LEU A 42 3.43 9.77 -1.27
C LEU A 42 4.31 11.03 -1.15
N ALA A 43 5.63 10.89 -1.15
CA ALA A 43 6.53 12.05 -1.02
C ALA A 43 6.47 12.99 -2.23
N ALA A 44 6.19 12.47 -3.43
CA ALA A 44 5.95 13.29 -4.61
C ALA A 44 4.54 13.88 -4.65
N LEU A 45 3.53 13.13 -4.21
CA LEU A 45 2.11 13.50 -4.36
C LEU A 45 1.57 14.34 -3.20
N ARG A 46 2.04 14.09 -1.98
CA ARG A 46 1.62 14.75 -0.74
C ARG A 46 2.84 14.97 0.18
N PRO A 47 3.75 15.89 -0.19
CA PRO A 47 4.95 16.18 0.62
C PRO A 47 4.61 16.58 2.07
N ASP A 48 3.48 17.25 2.25
CA ASP A 48 2.92 17.66 3.55
C ASP A 48 2.67 16.46 4.48
N LEU A 49 2.13 15.38 3.95
CA LEU A 49 1.88 14.15 4.70
C LEU A 49 3.15 13.30 4.83
N ALA A 50 3.97 13.22 3.77
CA ALA A 50 5.13 12.36 3.72
C ALA A 50 6.16 12.67 4.82
N HIS A 51 6.34 13.93 5.20
CA HIS A 51 7.26 14.30 6.27
C HIS A 51 6.88 13.67 7.62
N ILE A 52 5.58 13.56 7.91
CA ILE A 52 5.06 12.97 9.16
C ILE A 52 4.98 11.45 9.04
N LEU A 53 4.54 10.97 7.88
CA LEU A 53 4.20 9.56 7.65
C LEU A 53 5.38 8.67 7.31
N THR A 54 6.56 9.23 7.02
CA THR A 54 7.81 8.47 6.88
C THR A 54 8.52 8.26 8.22
N HIS A 55 8.01 8.85 9.32
CA HIS A 55 8.51 8.60 10.66
C HIS A 55 8.36 7.11 11.02
N PRO A 56 9.36 6.46 11.67
CA PRO A 56 9.33 5.01 11.93
C PRO A 56 8.04 4.51 12.62
N LEU A 57 7.47 5.32 13.50
CA LEU A 57 6.21 5.01 14.20
C LEU A 57 4.97 4.98 13.27
N ALA A 58 4.95 5.80 12.21
CA ALA A 58 3.84 5.86 11.25
C ALA A 58 3.87 4.70 10.24
N VAL A 59 5.07 4.18 9.97
CA VAL A 59 5.33 3.08 9.03
C VAL A 59 5.31 1.71 9.72
N SER A 60 5.26 1.66 11.05
CA SER A 60 5.27 0.41 11.82
C SER A 60 4.05 -0.46 11.52
N ALA A 61 4.31 -1.73 11.20
CA ALA A 61 3.29 -2.76 11.00
C ALA A 61 2.59 -3.16 12.32
N GLU A 62 3.23 -2.92 13.47
CA GLU A 62 2.69 -3.26 14.79
C GLU A 62 1.65 -2.25 15.28
N ARG A 63 1.56 -1.07 14.64
CA ARG A 63 0.53 -0.08 14.99
C ARG A 63 -0.74 -0.37 14.20
N PRO A 64 -1.88 -0.65 14.87
CA PRO A 64 -3.14 -0.96 14.19
C PRO A 64 -3.61 0.13 13.21
N ALA A 65 -3.25 1.39 13.48
CA ALA A 65 -3.60 2.51 12.63
C ALA A 65 -2.58 2.76 11.50
N GLY A 66 -1.40 2.14 11.50
CA GLY A 66 -0.28 2.46 10.59
C GLY A 66 -0.53 2.16 9.12
N ILE A 67 0.27 2.75 8.24
CA ILE A 67 0.13 2.61 6.79
C ILE A 67 0.32 1.15 6.35
N ALA A 68 1.32 0.47 6.90
CA ALA A 68 1.61 -0.93 6.59
C ALA A 68 0.44 -1.85 6.96
N ALA A 69 -0.14 -1.69 8.16
CA ALA A 69 -1.30 -2.47 8.60
C ALA A 69 -2.51 -2.33 7.67
N ARG A 70 -2.75 -1.11 7.14
CA ARG A 70 -3.87 -0.85 6.21
C ARG A 70 -3.64 -1.48 4.84
N LEU A 71 -2.46 -1.35 4.28
CA LEU A 71 -2.11 -2.00 3.01
C LEU A 71 -2.11 -3.53 3.14
N SER A 72 -1.78 -4.06 4.32
CA SER A 72 -1.91 -5.47 4.68
C SER A 72 -3.37 -5.95 4.72
N HIS A 73 -4.32 -5.12 5.18
CA HIS A 73 -5.75 -5.45 5.08
C HIS A 73 -6.24 -5.48 3.63
N ASP A 74 -5.82 -4.51 2.80
CA ASP A 74 -6.14 -4.51 1.36
C ASP A 74 -5.58 -5.76 0.67
N LEU A 75 -4.36 -6.18 1.03
CA LEU A 75 -3.75 -7.41 0.55
C LEU A 75 -4.55 -8.66 0.95
N LEU A 76 -4.99 -8.73 2.21
CA LEU A 76 -5.77 -9.86 2.70
C LEU A 76 -7.11 -9.96 1.96
N ALA A 77 -7.77 -8.82 1.67
CA ALA A 77 -8.96 -8.79 0.85
C ALA A 77 -8.69 -9.29 -0.58
N ALA A 78 -7.59 -8.84 -1.21
CA ALA A 78 -7.18 -9.31 -2.53
C ALA A 78 -6.88 -10.82 -2.54
N LEU A 79 -6.19 -11.31 -1.51
CA LEU A 79 -5.89 -12.73 -1.32
C LEU A 79 -7.18 -13.57 -1.21
N HIS A 80 -8.16 -13.11 -0.42
CA HIS A 80 -9.45 -13.79 -0.30
C HIS A 80 -10.23 -13.80 -1.61
N GLU A 81 -10.20 -12.71 -2.39
CA GLU A 81 -10.85 -12.64 -3.70
C GLU A 81 -10.24 -13.65 -4.68
N ILE A 82 -8.91 -13.72 -4.76
CA ILE A 82 -8.18 -14.67 -5.62
C ILE A 82 -8.45 -16.12 -5.21
N ARG A 83 -8.63 -16.36 -3.91
CA ARG A 83 -8.81 -17.69 -3.33
C ARG A 83 -10.27 -18.06 -3.07
N ALA A 84 -11.24 -17.27 -3.53
CA ALA A 84 -12.66 -17.51 -3.22
C ALA A 84 -13.11 -18.94 -3.58
N ASP A 85 -12.53 -19.52 -4.63
CA ASP A 85 -12.81 -20.89 -5.10
C ASP A 85 -11.81 -21.95 -4.61
N THR A 86 -10.85 -21.58 -3.75
CA THR A 86 -9.80 -22.48 -3.24
C THR A 86 -9.85 -22.56 -1.71
N PRO A 87 -10.18 -23.72 -1.11
CA PRO A 87 -10.10 -23.90 0.34
C PRO A 87 -8.64 -23.77 0.78
N THR A 88 -8.31 -22.81 1.66
CA THR A 88 -6.94 -22.67 2.18
C THR A 88 -6.88 -22.74 3.69
N SER A 89 -5.96 -23.57 4.21
CA SER A 89 -5.55 -23.59 5.61
C SER A 89 -4.51 -22.50 5.89
N ASP A 90 -4.73 -21.68 6.92
CA ASP A 90 -3.80 -20.91 7.76
C ASP A 90 -2.60 -20.09 7.19
N ASP A 91 -2.26 -20.16 5.90
CA ASP A 91 -1.07 -19.50 5.33
C ASP A 91 -1.22 -17.98 5.11
N SER A 92 -2.41 -17.41 5.29
CA SER A 92 -2.64 -15.97 5.07
C SER A 92 -1.87 -15.09 6.06
N HIS A 93 -1.65 -15.56 7.30
CA HIS A 93 -1.00 -14.77 8.34
C HIS A 93 0.46 -14.44 8.02
N ILE A 94 1.26 -15.43 7.60
CA ILE A 94 2.68 -15.22 7.26
C ILE A 94 2.81 -14.31 6.02
N THR A 95 1.97 -14.53 5.00
CA THR A 95 1.95 -13.68 3.80
C THR A 95 1.66 -12.23 4.14
N VAL A 96 0.69 -11.97 5.02
CA VAL A 96 0.33 -10.61 5.44
C VAL A 96 1.46 -9.96 6.25
N ILE A 97 2.13 -10.71 7.14
CA ILE A 97 3.28 -10.22 7.91
C ILE A 97 4.46 -9.87 6.97
N ALA A 98 4.79 -10.76 6.04
CA ALA A 98 5.85 -10.54 5.06
C ALA A 98 5.58 -9.29 4.21
N ALA A 99 4.33 -9.14 3.73
CA ALA A 99 3.91 -7.96 3.00
C ALA A 99 4.05 -6.68 3.83
N ALA A 100 3.59 -6.69 5.08
CA ALA A 100 3.65 -5.52 5.96
C ALA A 100 5.11 -5.05 6.13
N GLY A 101 6.04 -5.99 6.33
CA GLY A 101 7.47 -5.71 6.41
C GLY A 101 8.05 -5.11 5.12
N ALA A 102 7.72 -5.70 3.97
CA ALA A 102 8.16 -5.22 2.66
C ALA A 102 7.63 -3.80 2.36
N ILE A 103 6.34 -3.58 2.59
CA ILE A 103 5.69 -2.27 2.46
C ILE A 103 6.40 -1.26 3.35
N ALA A 104 6.59 -1.56 4.62
CA ALA A 104 7.24 -0.66 5.57
C ALA A 104 8.67 -0.29 5.15
N ALA A 105 9.46 -1.28 4.70
CA ALA A 105 10.83 -1.06 4.26
C ALA A 105 10.89 -0.21 2.98
N VAL A 106 10.05 -0.51 1.99
CA VAL A 106 10.03 0.20 0.72
C VAL A 106 9.52 1.63 0.87
N LEU A 107 8.51 1.88 1.71
CA LEU A 107 8.03 3.25 1.94
C LEU A 107 9.12 4.14 2.55
N ARG A 108 9.92 3.59 3.48
CA ARG A 108 11.10 4.32 4.01
C ARG A 108 12.14 4.58 2.93
N ALA A 109 12.43 3.59 2.08
CA ALA A 109 13.39 3.76 0.99
C ALA A 109 12.92 4.80 -0.05
N ALA A 110 11.63 4.77 -0.42
CA ALA A 110 11.03 5.68 -1.39
C ALA A 110 11.13 7.15 -0.96
N ALA A 111 11.08 7.43 0.35
CA ALA A 111 11.22 8.79 0.89
C ALA A 111 12.54 9.49 0.51
N HIS A 112 13.57 8.71 0.12
CA HIS A 112 14.88 9.22 -0.27
C HIS A 112 15.11 9.23 -1.79
N LEU A 113 14.08 8.92 -2.59
CA LEU A 113 14.18 8.86 -4.05
C LEU A 113 13.50 10.08 -4.71
N ASP A 114 13.92 10.38 -5.94
CA ASP A 114 13.23 11.31 -6.81
C ASP A 114 11.86 10.74 -7.25
N PRO A 115 10.92 11.58 -7.76
CA PRO A 115 9.59 11.10 -8.14
C PRO A 115 9.59 9.92 -9.15
N PRO A 116 10.45 9.89 -10.18
CA PRO A 116 10.57 8.71 -11.04
C PRO A 116 11.05 7.45 -10.30
N GLY A 117 12.00 7.59 -9.36
CA GLY A 117 12.48 6.50 -8.52
C GLY A 117 11.41 5.96 -7.58
N GLN A 118 10.65 6.85 -6.93
CA GLN A 118 9.49 6.50 -6.12
C GLN A 118 8.47 5.68 -6.92
N ALA A 119 8.12 6.16 -8.12
CA ALA A 119 7.17 5.49 -9.00
C ALA A 119 7.63 4.08 -9.38
N ARG A 120 8.89 3.92 -9.82
CA ARG A 120 9.46 2.60 -10.17
C ARG A 120 9.47 1.65 -8.98
N LEU A 121 9.90 2.11 -7.82
CA LEU A 121 9.99 1.28 -6.63
C LEU A 121 8.60 0.84 -6.15
N ALA A 122 7.60 1.73 -6.21
CA ALA A 122 6.22 1.43 -5.87
C ALA A 122 5.60 0.38 -6.83
N ASP A 123 5.87 0.50 -8.14
CA ASP A 123 5.35 -0.44 -9.13
C ASP A 123 6.01 -1.82 -9.02
N HIS A 124 7.32 -1.87 -8.71
CA HIS A 124 8.01 -3.12 -8.41
C HIS A 124 7.48 -3.80 -7.15
N LEU A 125 7.32 -3.05 -6.05
CA LEU A 125 6.71 -3.59 -4.83
C LEU A 125 5.31 -4.14 -5.12
N THR A 126 4.49 -3.38 -5.86
CA THR A 126 3.12 -3.81 -6.21
C THR A 126 3.14 -5.13 -6.97
N ARG A 127 4.00 -5.26 -7.98
CA ARG A 127 4.19 -6.50 -8.74
C ARG A 127 4.55 -7.68 -7.83
N ASP A 128 5.54 -7.51 -6.97
CA ASP A 128 6.05 -8.60 -6.13
C ASP A 128 5.03 -9.02 -5.06
N LEU A 129 4.27 -8.08 -4.50
CA LEU A 129 3.18 -8.40 -3.57
C LEU A 129 2.01 -9.11 -4.26
N LEU A 130 1.66 -8.71 -5.49
CA LEU A 130 0.61 -9.38 -6.27
C LEU A 130 1.03 -10.81 -6.67
N ARG A 131 2.30 -11.01 -7.05
CA ARG A 131 2.86 -12.36 -7.28
C ARG A 131 2.79 -13.23 -6.03
N MET A 132 3.14 -12.66 -4.88
CA MET A 132 3.15 -13.37 -3.61
C MET A 132 1.78 -13.94 -3.22
N ILE A 133 0.68 -13.28 -3.61
CA ILE A 133 -0.69 -13.76 -3.36
C ILE A 133 -1.29 -14.56 -4.53
N GLY A 134 -0.53 -14.80 -5.60
CA GLY A 134 -0.93 -15.65 -6.73
C GLY A 134 -1.66 -14.94 -7.88
N VAL A 135 -1.58 -13.61 -7.99
CA VAL A 135 -2.12 -12.91 -9.16
C VAL A 135 -1.31 -13.26 -10.41
N THR A 136 -1.99 -13.47 -11.53
CA THR A 136 -1.34 -13.81 -12.80
C THR A 136 -0.54 -12.64 -13.37
N GLU A 137 0.57 -12.93 -14.07
CA GLU A 137 1.39 -11.89 -14.71
C GLU A 137 0.61 -11.03 -15.71
N ALA A 138 -0.38 -11.62 -16.40
CA ALA A 138 -1.24 -10.89 -17.34
C ALA A 138 -2.02 -9.79 -16.60
N LEU A 139 -2.72 -10.15 -15.53
CA LEU A 139 -3.48 -9.19 -14.73
C LEU A 139 -2.55 -8.15 -14.06
N ILE A 140 -1.40 -8.56 -13.54
CA ILE A 140 -0.40 -7.62 -12.99
C ILE A 140 0.04 -6.60 -14.05
N THR A 141 0.28 -7.06 -15.27
CA THR A 141 0.70 -6.19 -16.38
C THR A 141 -0.39 -5.17 -16.71
N ASP A 142 -1.64 -5.60 -16.80
CA ASP A 142 -2.78 -4.72 -17.06
C ASP A 142 -2.97 -3.68 -15.94
N LEU A 143 -2.87 -4.11 -14.68
CA LEU A 143 -2.97 -3.23 -13.51
C LEU A 143 -1.86 -2.15 -13.50
N LEU A 144 -0.63 -2.53 -13.85
CA LEU A 144 0.51 -1.61 -13.86
C LEU A 144 0.54 -0.71 -15.10
N ALA A 145 -0.04 -1.14 -16.21
CA ALA A 145 -0.21 -0.33 -17.42
C ALA A 145 -1.21 0.82 -17.22
N THR A 146 -2.15 0.66 -16.28
CA THR A 146 -3.07 1.73 -15.90
C THR A 146 -2.29 2.88 -15.25
N ALA A 147 -2.55 4.11 -15.71
CA ALA A 147 -1.93 5.31 -15.15
C ALA A 147 -2.25 5.41 -13.65
N CYS A 148 -1.19 5.50 -12.83
CA CYS A 148 -1.36 5.77 -11.40
C CYS A 148 -1.96 7.19 -11.25
N PRO A 149 -3.01 7.39 -10.42
CA PRO A 149 -3.66 8.68 -10.31
C PRO A 149 -2.68 9.82 -9.95
N PRO A 150 -2.80 11.00 -10.57
CA PRO A 150 -1.96 12.15 -10.24
C PRO A 150 -2.32 12.74 -8.88
N ALA A 151 -1.43 13.54 -8.31
CA ALA A 151 -1.73 14.35 -7.13
C ALA A 151 -2.84 15.34 -7.48
N ARG A 152 -4.00 15.20 -6.84
CA ARG A 152 -5.02 16.25 -6.80
C ARG A 152 -4.95 16.96 -5.47
#